data_AF-A0A933BQA1-F1
#
_entry.id   AF-A0A933BQA1-F1
#
_cell.length_a   1.000
_cell.length_b   1.000
_cell.length_c   1.000
_cell.angle_alpha   90.00
_cell.angle_beta   90.00
_cell.angle_gamma   90.00
#
_symmetry.space_group_name_H-M   'P 1'
#
loop_
_entity.id
_entity.type
_entity.pdbx_description
1 polymer ?
#
loop_
_entity_poly.entity_id
_entity_poly.type
_entity_poly.pdbx_seq_one_letter_code
_entity_poly.pdbx_strand_id
1 'polypeptide(L)' 'YQVAFRKKIYASLEEIQADLDDFMKDYNNERTNQGKYCQGRTPMQTFMEGKPLYQKYVFENKPEGKEAA' A
#
# COMPACT_ATOMS: atom_id res chain seq x y z
N TYR A 1 -7.04 6.83 10.51
CA TYR A 1 -8.27 7.65 10.49
C TYR A 1 -8.94 7.87 11.84
N GLN A 2 -9.18 6.83 12.66
CA GLN A 2 -9.94 7.01 13.92
C GLN A 2 -9.36 8.07 14.88
N VAL A 3 -8.04 8.30 14.87
CA VAL A 3 -7.38 9.38 15.63
C VAL A 3 -7.62 10.76 14.99
N ALA A 4 -7.64 10.86 13.66
CA ALA A 4 -7.84 12.12 12.94
C ALA A 4 -9.23 12.71 13.22
N PHE A 5 -10.27 11.87 13.18
CA PHE A 5 -11.65 12.28 13.50
C PHE A 5 -11.88 12.68 14.96
N ARG A 6 -10.94 12.39 15.87
CA ARG A 6 -10.96 12.89 17.26
C ARG A 6 -10.22 14.22 17.43
N LYS A 7 -9.39 14.62 16.46
CA LYS A 7 -8.54 15.80 16.53
C LYS A 7 -9.05 16.96 15.69
N LYS A 8 -9.78 16.67 14.62
CA LYS A 8 -10.31 17.65 13.66
C LYS A 8 -11.77 17.34 13.39
N ILE A 9 -12.61 18.38 13.47
CA ILE A 9 -13.98 18.34 12.95
C ILE A 9 -13.89 18.75 11.48
N TYR A 10 -14.37 17.89 10.61
CA TYR A 10 -14.36 18.11 9.16
C TYR A 10 -15.70 18.72 8.76
N ALA A 11 -15.65 19.82 7.99
CA ALA A 11 -16.84 20.52 7.51
C ALA A 11 -17.30 20.01 6.13
N SER A 12 -16.43 19.32 5.40
CA SER A 12 -16.75 18.76 4.08
C SER A 12 -16.00 17.46 3.78
N LEU A 13 -16.43 16.77 2.73
CA LEU A 13 -15.77 15.55 2.26
C LEU A 13 -14.40 15.84 1.65
N GLU A 14 -14.26 17.00 1.01
CA GLU A 14 -13.02 17.45 0.38
C GLU A 14 -11.91 17.62 1.40
N GLU A 15 -12.21 18.15 2.59
CA GLU A 15 -11.24 18.25 3.68
C GLU A 15 -10.79 16.88 4.19
N ILE A 16 -11.68 15.89 4.21
CA ILE A 16 -11.34 14.52 4.58
C ILE A 16 -10.44 13.90 3.51
N GLN A 17 -10.78 14.13 2.24
CA GLN A 17 -10.01 13.60 1.11
C GLN A 17 -8.60 14.18 1.08
N ALA A 18 -8.44 15.49 1.29
CA ALA A 18 -7.13 16.14 1.33
C ALA A 18 -6.22 15.56 2.43
N ASP A 19 -6.73 15.45 3.67
CA ASP A 19 -5.96 14.85 4.76
C ASP A 19 -5.64 13.36 4.50
N LEU A 20 -6.54 12.64 3.83
CA LEU A 20 -6.33 11.24 3.43
C LEU A 20 -5.23 11.14 2.38
N ASP A 21 -5.25 11.97 1.35
CA ASP A 21 -4.26 11.97 0.28
C ASP A 21 -2.86 12.29 0.82
N ASP A 22 -2.74 13.29 1.69
CA ASP A 22 -1.49 13.65 2.35
C ASP A 22 -0.96 12.49 3.22
N PHE A 23 -1.84 11.88 4.02
CA PHE A 23 -1.47 10.72 4.83
C PHE A 23 -1.00 9.54 3.96
N MET A 24 -1.69 9.25 2.87
CA MET A 24 -1.33 8.16 1.96
C MET A 24 -0.01 8.42 1.27
N LYS A 25 0.28 9.68 0.92
CA LYS A 25 1.57 10.08 0.35
C LYS A 25 2.72 9.80 1.33
N ASP A 26 2.61 10.30 2.56
CA ASP A 26 3.61 10.08 3.61
C ASP A 26 3.79 8.58 3.90
N TYR A 27 2.70 7.87 4.18
CA TYR A 27 2.75 6.46 4.54
C TYR A 27 3.38 5.60 3.44
N ASN A 28 3.02 5.83 2.18
CA ASN A 28 3.50 5.00 1.07
C ASN A 28 4.92 5.34 0.63
N ASN A 29 5.31 6.61 0.67
CA ASN A 29 6.52 7.09 -0.01
C ASN A 29 7.60 7.63 0.91
N GLU A 30 7.27 8.05 2.14
CA GLU A 30 8.22 8.72 3.04
C GLU A 30 8.50 7.86 4.27
N ARG A 31 7.47 7.18 4.80
CA ARG A 31 7.61 6.30 5.96
C ARG A 31 8.28 4.98 5.59
N THR A 32 9.46 4.75 6.17
CA THR A 32 10.15 3.47 6.07
C THR A 32 9.55 2.45 7.04
N ASN A 33 9.36 1.20 6.59
CA ASN A 33 8.92 0.14 7.49
C ASN A 33 10.11 -0.30 8.37
N GLN A 34 9.97 -0.15 9.69
CA GLN A 34 11.02 -0.48 10.68
C GLN A 34 11.17 -1.99 10.95
N GLY A 35 10.90 -2.84 9.96
CA GLY A 35 11.10 -4.29 10.07
C GLY A 35 12.48 -4.70 9.56
N LYS A 36 13.16 -5.61 10.26
CA LYS A 36 14.43 -6.23 9.82
C LYS A 36 14.38 -6.72 8.37
N TYR A 37 13.22 -7.25 7.96
CA TYR A 37 13.00 -7.80 6.62
C TYR A 37 12.61 -6.76 5.55
N CYS A 38 12.13 -5.59 5.97
CA CYS A 38 11.79 -4.52 5.04
C CYS A 38 13.00 -3.69 4.63
N GLN A 39 14.17 -3.89 5.28
CA GLN A 39 15.45 -3.25 4.96
C GLN A 39 15.36 -1.72 4.88
N GLY A 40 14.48 -1.10 5.68
CA GLY A 40 14.25 0.34 5.66
C GLY A 40 13.57 0.85 4.38
N ARG A 41 13.02 -0.02 3.52
CA ARG A 41 12.25 0.40 2.35
C ARG A 41 10.90 0.97 2.75
N THR A 42 10.40 1.86 1.92
CA THR A 42 9.02 2.34 2.01
C THR A 42 8.06 1.30 1.44
N PRO A 43 6.77 1.35 1.80
CA PRO A 43 5.76 0.47 1.21
C PRO A 43 5.75 0.52 -0.33
N MET A 44 5.86 1.71 -0.93
CA MET A 44 5.84 1.87 -2.37
C MET A 44 7.06 1.22 -3.04
N GLN A 45 8.26 1.38 -2.46
CA GLN A 45 9.46 0.72 -2.96
C GLN A 45 9.31 -0.81 -2.94
N THR A 46 8.81 -1.35 -1.82
CA THR A 46 8.57 -2.79 -1.68
C THR A 46 7.55 -3.30 -2.70
N PHE A 47 6.47 -2.53 -2.93
CA PHE A 47 5.46 -2.88 -3.92
C PHE A 47 6.01 -2.91 -5.35
N MET A 48 6.77 -1.88 -5.73
CA MET A 48 7.34 -1.79 -7.08
C MET A 48 8.36 -2.91 -7.35
N GLU A 49 9.19 -3.26 -6.36
CA GLU A 49 10.11 -4.40 -6.45
C GLU A 49 9.37 -5.75 -6.56
N GLY A 50 8.23 -5.89 -5.88
CA GLY A 50 7.41 -7.11 -5.91
C GLY A 50 6.62 -7.29 -7.20
N LYS A 51 6.20 -6.21 -7.85
CA LYS A 51 5.37 -6.24 -9.07
C LYS A 51 5.93 -7.13 -10.21
N PRO A 52 7.21 -7.03 -10.63
CA PRO A 52 7.75 -7.92 -11.66
C PRO A 52 7.85 -9.38 -11.20
N LEU A 53 8.09 -9.63 -9.91
CA LEU A 53 8.09 -10.99 -9.38
C LEU A 53 6.69 -11.61 -9.46
N TYR A 54 5.67 -10.86 -9.09
CA TYR A 54 4.28 -11.30 -9.21
C TYR A 54 3.90 -11.58 -10.67
N GLN A 55 4.30 -10.68 -11.59
CA GLN A 55 4.10 -10.88 -13.02
C GLN A 55 4.70 -12.20 -13.51
N LYS A 56 5.96 -12.45 -13.15
CA LYS A 56 6.67 -13.68 -13.52
C LYS A 56 6.04 -14.92 -12.92
N TYR A 57 5.76 -14.94 -11.62
CA TYR A 57 5.43 -16.19 -10.92
C TYR A 57 3.93 -16.52 -10.90
N VAL A 58 3.05 -15.53 -11.07
CA VAL A 58 1.60 -15.73 -10.97
C VAL A 58 0.90 -15.60 -12.32
N PHE A 59 1.27 -14.59 -13.12
CA PHE A 59 0.65 -14.40 -14.44
C PHE A 59 1.33 -15.21 -15.53
N GLU A 60 2.66 -15.13 -15.65
CA GLU A 60 3.42 -15.82 -16.70
C GLU A 60 3.54 -17.32 -16.42
N ASN A 61 3.75 -17.70 -15.16
CA ASN A 61 3.77 -19.11 -14.73
C ASN A 61 2.37 -19.63 -14.34
N LYS A 62 1.30 -19.15 -14.99
CA LYS A 62 -0.06 -19.59 -14.67
C LYS A 62 -0.12 -21.13 -14.75
N PRO A 63 -0.40 -21.84 -13.65
CA PRO A 63 -0.60 -23.28 -13.74
C PRO A 63 -1.81 -23.52 -14.64
N GLU A 64 -1.61 -24.28 -15.71
CA GLU A 64 -2.71 -24.79 -16.52
C GLU A 64 -3.68 -25.51 -15.59
N GLY A 65 -4.97 -25.27 -15.80
CA GLY A 65 -6.04 -25.50 -14.85
C GLY A 65 -5.88 -26.81 -14.08
N LYS A 66 -5.91 -26.73 -12.76
CA LYS A 66 -6.50 -27.84 -12.01
C LYS A 66 -7.99 -27.79 -12.32
N GLU A 67 -8.42 -28.58 -13.29
CA GLU A 67 -9.81 -29.02 -13.35
C GLU A 67 -10.17 -29.50 -11.95
N ALA A 68 -11.13 -28.82 -11.33
CA ALA A 68 -11.73 -29.27 -10.10
C ALA A 68 -12.46 -30.58 -10.43
N ALA A 69 -11.94 -31.69 -9.89
CA ALA A 69 -12.61 -32.99 -9.89
C ALA A 69 -13.90 -32.94 -9.06
#